data_AF-A0AA35W6N9-F1
#
_entry.id   AF-A0AA35W6N9-F1
#
_cell.length_a   1.000
_cell.length_b   1.000
_cell.length_c   1.000
_cell.angle_alpha   90.00
_cell.angle_beta   90.00
_cell.angle_gamma   90.00
#
_symmetry.space_group_name_H-M   'P 1'
#
loop_
_entity.id
_entity.type
_entity.pdbx_description
1 polymer ?
#
loop_
_entity_poly.entity_id
_entity_poly.type
_entity_poly.pdbx_seq_one_letter_code
_entity_poly.pdbx_strand_id
1 'polypeptide(L)'
;MELNGEREEDNYSEGDEEDQESEPCPCLFCKSEQSSAAATLDHCREEHLVDLPRIATQLHYDHYSCIKLINYIRKQGARPSLFSPLPQRPYPWDDDSFLQPTLEQDPLLLVDWESETEQASNTGNTLSQ
;
A
#
# COMPACT_ATOMS: atom_id res chain seq x y z
N MET A 1 34.71 -40.38 20.09
CA MET A 1 33.42 -40.50 19.39
C MET A 1 32.38 -39.97 20.36
N GLU A 2 31.57 -38.95 20.12
CA GLU A 2 31.34 -38.00 19.03
C GLU A 2 30.75 -36.76 19.72
N LEU A 3 31.23 -35.55 19.40
CA LEU A 3 30.66 -34.30 19.88
C LEU A 3 29.57 -33.90 18.87
N ASN A 4 28.30 -34.10 19.24
CA ASN A 4 27.18 -33.81 18.36
C ASN A 4 26.79 -32.33 18.45
N GLY A 5 27.27 -31.57 17.46
CA GLY A 5 26.59 -30.47 16.77
C GLY A 5 25.77 -29.49 17.60
N GLU A 6 26.44 -28.45 18.09
CA GLU A 6 25.77 -27.19 18.39
C GLU A 6 25.14 -26.62 17.10
N ARG A 7 23.82 -26.45 17.16
CA ARG A 7 22.98 -25.94 16.08
C ARG A 7 23.26 -24.45 15.94
N GLU A 8 23.91 -24.05 14.86
CA GLU A 8 24.08 -22.65 14.51
C GLU A 8 22.69 -22.05 14.25
N GLU A 9 22.30 -21.11 15.09
CA GLU A 9 21.12 -20.28 14.94
C GLU A 9 21.43 -19.27 13.84
N ASP A 10 21.22 -19.69 12.59
CA ASP A 10 21.14 -18.81 11.44
C ASP A 10 19.89 -17.91 11.60
N ASN A 11 20.04 -16.86 12.39
CA ASN A 11 19.18 -15.69 12.35
C ASN A 11 19.47 -14.97 11.02
N TYR A 12 18.89 -15.48 9.93
CA TYR A 12 18.75 -14.74 8.69
C TYR A 12 17.88 -13.50 9.01
N SER A 13 18.54 -12.41 9.38
CA SER A 13 17.95 -11.07 9.34
C SER A 13 17.72 -10.76 7.86
N GLU A 14 16.54 -11.14 7.39
CA GLU A 14 15.98 -10.80 6.09
C GLU A 14 15.88 -9.27 5.99
N GLY A 15 16.29 -8.72 4.84
CA GLY A 15 16.12 -7.32 4.50
C GLY A 15 17.42 -6.51 4.56
N ASP A 16 18.37 -6.80 3.67
CA ASP A 16 19.17 -5.72 3.08
C ASP A 16 18.13 -4.85 2.35
N GLU A 17 17.65 -3.79 3.00
CA GLU A 17 16.90 -2.72 2.35
C GLU A 17 17.89 -2.04 1.41
N GLU A 18 18.12 -2.69 0.26
CA GLU A 18 18.86 -2.11 -0.85
C GLU A 18 18.27 -0.72 -1.10
N ASP A 19 19.13 0.29 -1.06
CA ASP A 19 18.88 1.73 -1.27
C ASP A 19 17.93 2.02 -2.45
N GLN A 20 16.64 1.72 -2.30
CA GLN A 20 15.59 2.25 -3.14
C GLN A 20 15.50 3.71 -2.75
N GLU A 21 15.96 4.56 -3.67
CA GLU A 21 15.91 6.02 -3.60
C GLU A 21 14.55 6.43 -3.02
N SER A 22 14.54 6.69 -1.71
CA SER A 22 13.32 6.85 -0.94
C SER A 22 12.82 8.25 -1.21
N GLU A 23 11.97 8.35 -2.24
CA GLU A 23 11.42 9.61 -2.68
C GLU A 23 10.30 10.05 -1.72
N PRO A 24 10.33 11.31 -1.24
CA PRO A 24 9.32 11.82 -0.35
C PRO A 24 7.94 11.74 -1.02
N CYS A 25 6.97 11.21 -0.28
CA CYS A 25 5.65 10.91 -0.79
C CYS A 25 4.57 11.56 0.09
N PRO A 26 3.73 12.46 -0.45
CA PRO A 26 2.71 13.12 0.33
C PRO A 26 1.56 12.17 0.67
N CYS A 27 1.02 12.27 1.89
CA CYS A 27 -0.16 11.52 2.30
C CYS A 27 -1.38 11.85 1.43
N LEU A 28 -2.26 10.86 1.21
CA LEU A 28 -3.50 11.02 0.48
C LEU A 28 -4.59 11.80 1.22
N PHE A 29 -4.56 11.81 2.56
CA PHE A 29 -5.67 12.30 3.39
C PHE A 29 -5.30 13.49 4.27
N CYS A 30 -4.02 13.79 4.44
CA CYS A 30 -3.54 14.89 5.27
C CYS A 30 -2.37 15.64 4.60
N LYS A 31 -1.76 16.56 5.35
CA LYS A 31 -0.65 17.40 4.87
C LYS A 31 0.74 16.81 5.19
N SER A 32 0.79 15.65 5.82
CA SER A 32 2.04 14.98 6.14
C SER A 32 2.67 14.41 4.88
N GLU A 33 3.98 14.38 4.86
CA GLU A 33 4.80 13.76 3.81
C GLU A 33 5.65 12.68 4.47
N GLN A 34 5.68 11.51 3.86
CA GLN A 34 6.47 10.37 4.35
C GLN A 34 7.72 10.20 3.48
N SER A 35 8.68 9.45 3.99
CA SER A 35 9.95 9.19 3.30
C SER A 35 9.82 8.33 2.04
N SER A 36 8.71 7.59 1.88
CA SER A 36 8.49 6.71 0.74
C SER A 36 7.00 6.42 0.50
N ALA A 37 6.70 5.80 -0.64
CA ALA A 37 5.36 5.31 -0.96
C ALA A 37 4.87 4.26 0.06
N ALA A 38 5.71 3.28 0.41
CA ALA A 38 5.40 2.27 1.43
C ALA A 38 5.09 2.92 2.79
N ALA A 39 5.95 3.84 3.26
CA ALA A 39 5.71 4.59 4.49
C ALA A 39 4.41 5.42 4.43
N THR A 40 4.03 5.91 3.24
CA THR A 40 2.74 6.59 3.02
C THR A 40 1.55 5.65 3.14
N LEU A 41 1.66 4.42 2.66
CA LEU A 41 0.61 3.40 2.80
C LEU A 41 0.44 2.99 4.26
N ASP A 42 1.53 2.74 4.99
CA ASP A 42 1.49 2.48 6.43
C ASP A 42 0.87 3.66 7.20
N HIS A 43 1.28 4.88 6.90
CA HIS A 43 0.70 6.07 7.51
C HIS A 43 -0.82 6.18 7.23
N CYS A 44 -1.29 5.86 6.02
CA CYS A 44 -2.72 5.84 5.71
C CYS A 44 -3.46 4.78 6.54
N ARG A 45 -2.83 3.63 6.80
CA ARG A 45 -3.40 2.58 7.64
C ARG A 45 -3.47 2.99 9.11
N GLU A 46 -2.40 3.57 9.65
CA GLU A 46 -2.30 3.86 11.09
C GLU A 46 -3.08 5.12 11.48
N GLU A 47 -2.88 6.23 10.75
CA GLU A 47 -3.43 7.54 11.12
C GLU A 47 -4.81 7.80 10.51
N HIS A 48 -5.13 7.13 9.40
CA HIS A 48 -6.40 7.33 8.69
C HIS A 48 -7.31 6.10 8.72
N LEU A 49 -6.82 4.96 9.23
CA LEU A 49 -7.56 3.69 9.27
C LEU A 49 -8.01 3.24 7.87
N VAL A 50 -7.24 3.61 6.84
CA VAL A 50 -7.47 3.24 5.44
C VAL A 50 -6.31 2.40 4.95
N ASP A 51 -6.56 1.10 4.83
CA ASP A 51 -5.62 0.12 4.27
C ASP A 51 -5.87 -0.01 2.76
N LEU A 52 -5.16 0.78 1.95
CA LEU A 52 -5.32 0.80 0.51
C LEU A 52 -4.98 -0.53 -0.17
N PRO A 53 -3.85 -1.20 0.13
CA PRO A 53 -3.58 -2.54 -0.40
C PRO A 53 -4.73 -3.52 -0.10
N ARG A 54 -5.25 -3.53 1.13
CA ARG A 54 -6.38 -4.39 1.49
C ARG A 54 -7.67 -4.03 0.75
N ILE A 55 -7.95 -2.74 0.55
CA ILE A 55 -9.09 -2.28 -0.26
C ILE A 55 -8.92 -2.72 -1.71
N ALA A 56 -7.73 -2.56 -2.28
CA ALA A 56 -7.43 -3.01 -3.64
C ALA A 56 -7.64 -4.52 -3.78
N THR A 57 -7.16 -5.32 -2.83
CA THR A 57 -7.40 -6.77 -2.77
C THR A 57 -8.91 -7.09 -2.68
N GLN A 58 -9.64 -6.44 -1.76
CA GLN A 58 -11.08 -6.67 -1.56
C GLN A 58 -11.90 -6.31 -2.80
N LEU A 59 -11.46 -5.31 -3.56
CA LEU A 59 -12.14 -4.83 -4.76
C LEU A 59 -11.69 -5.52 -6.05
N HIS A 60 -10.68 -6.39 -5.96
CA HIS A 60 -10.00 -7.02 -7.10
C HIS A 60 -9.47 -5.99 -8.09
N TYR A 61 -8.78 -4.97 -7.59
CA TYR A 61 -8.19 -3.92 -8.41
C TYR A 61 -6.87 -4.35 -9.01
N ASP A 62 -6.72 -4.06 -10.29
CA ASP A 62 -5.45 -4.09 -10.99
C ASP A 62 -4.70 -2.76 -10.79
N HIS A 63 -3.48 -2.70 -11.31
CA HIS A 63 -2.63 -1.52 -11.22
C HIS A 63 -3.33 -0.23 -11.69
N TYR A 64 -4.09 -0.29 -12.80
CA TYR A 64 -4.82 0.86 -13.33
C TYR A 64 -5.99 1.30 -12.44
N SER A 65 -6.71 0.35 -11.85
CA SER A 65 -7.78 0.65 -10.90
C SER A 65 -7.24 1.31 -9.63
N CYS A 66 -6.04 0.91 -9.18
CA CYS A 66 -5.33 1.58 -8.08
C CYS A 66 -4.91 3.01 -8.47
N ILE A 67 -4.36 3.22 -9.67
CA ILE A 67 -4.04 4.56 -10.20
C ILE A 67 -5.27 5.47 -10.17
N LYS A 68 -6.42 4.98 -10.67
CA LYS A 68 -7.67 5.75 -10.68
C LYS A 68 -8.12 6.13 -9.27
N LEU A 69 -8.02 5.19 -8.32
CA LEU A 69 -8.36 5.43 -6.93
C LEU A 69 -7.47 6.50 -6.29
N ILE A 70 -6.15 6.41 -6.46
CA ILE A 70 -5.17 7.38 -5.95
C ILE A 70 -5.48 8.77 -6.52
N ASN A 71 -5.59 8.88 -7.84
CA ASN A 71 -5.87 10.14 -8.52
C ASN A 71 -7.22 10.73 -8.11
N TYR A 72 -8.25 9.90 -7.89
CA TYR A 72 -9.52 10.37 -7.34
C TYR A 72 -9.35 10.97 -5.94
N ILE A 73 -8.63 10.30 -5.04
CA ILE A 73 -8.40 10.81 -3.68
C ILE A 73 -7.67 12.15 -3.73
N ARG A 74 -6.60 12.25 -4.54
CA ARG A 74 -5.83 13.48 -4.75
C ARG A 74 -6.69 14.61 -5.32
N LYS A 75 -7.48 14.33 -6.37
CA LYS A 75 -8.25 15.34 -7.11
C LYS A 75 -9.47 15.83 -6.34
N GLN A 76 -10.17 14.93 -5.66
CA GLN A 76 -11.43 15.24 -4.99
C GLN A 76 -11.28 15.49 -3.49
N GLY A 77 -10.10 15.26 -2.92
CA GLY A 77 -9.88 15.38 -1.47
C GLY A 77 -10.76 14.39 -0.69
N ALA A 78 -10.80 13.13 -1.14
CA ALA A 78 -11.67 12.13 -0.55
C ALA A 78 -11.35 11.93 0.93
N ARG A 79 -12.40 11.82 1.76
CA ARG A 79 -12.24 11.63 3.21
C ARG A 79 -11.98 10.15 3.52
N PRO A 80 -11.16 9.82 4.53
CA PRO A 80 -10.95 8.44 4.97
C PRO A 80 -12.24 7.66 5.25
N SER A 81 -13.26 8.35 5.78
CA SER A 81 -14.59 7.78 6.06
C SER A 81 -15.34 7.23 4.84
N LEU A 82 -14.91 7.56 3.62
CA LEU A 82 -15.48 7.00 2.40
C LEU A 82 -15.09 5.53 2.19
N PHE A 83 -14.02 5.06 2.83
CA PHE A 83 -13.50 3.71 2.67
C PHE A 83 -14.02 2.71 3.72
N SER A 84 -14.82 3.19 4.68
CA SER A 84 -15.42 2.35 5.72
C SER A 84 -16.80 2.89 6.14
N PRO A 85 -17.91 2.35 5.57
CA PRO A 85 -17.96 1.31 4.54
C PRO A 85 -17.67 1.86 3.14
N LEU A 86 -17.22 0.99 2.23
CA LEU A 86 -17.04 1.33 0.81
C LEU A 86 -18.39 1.67 0.14
N PRO A 87 -18.42 2.63 -0.81
CA PRO A 87 -19.62 2.97 -1.56
C PRO A 87 -20.06 1.80 -2.46
N GLN A 88 -21.33 1.81 -2.88
CA GLN A 88 -21.83 0.85 -3.86
C GLN A 88 -21.34 1.19 -5.27
N ARG A 89 -21.22 0.17 -6.14
CA ARG A 89 -20.84 0.38 -7.55
C ARG A 89 -21.92 1.16 -8.32
N PRO A 90 -21.55 1.94 -9.37
CA PRO A 90 -20.18 2.18 -9.82
C PRO A 90 -19.39 3.06 -8.83
N TYR A 91 -18.10 2.79 -8.69
CA TYR A 91 -17.28 3.56 -7.77
C TYR A 91 -17.04 4.98 -8.32
N PRO A 92 -16.94 6.01 -7.46
CA PRO A 92 -16.71 7.40 -7.91
C PRO A 92 -15.42 7.61 -8.71
N TRP A 93 -14.45 6.71 -8.56
CA TRP A 93 -13.17 6.71 -9.26
C TRP A 93 -13.13 5.78 -10.47
N ASP A 94 -14.24 5.09 -10.80
CA ASP A 94 -14.34 4.20 -11.95
C ASP A 94 -14.56 4.97 -13.27
N ASP A 95 -13.63 5.90 -13.55
CA ASP A 95 -13.65 6.76 -14.73
C ASP A 95 -12.21 6.91 -15.27
N ASP A 96 -12.05 6.78 -16.59
CA ASP A 96 -10.73 6.82 -17.24
C ASP A 96 -10.06 8.19 -17.17
N SER A 97 -10.80 9.26 -16.86
CA SER A 97 -10.21 10.58 -16.60
C SER A 97 -9.28 10.60 -15.37
N PHE A 98 -9.38 9.60 -14.48
CA PHE A 98 -8.46 9.41 -13.35
C PHE A 98 -7.22 8.58 -13.69
N LEU A 99 -7.04 8.14 -14.94
CA LEU A 99 -5.77 7.55 -15.39
C LEU A 99 -4.68 8.61 -15.60
N GLN A 100 -5.06 9.88 -15.71
CA GLN A 100 -4.10 10.97 -15.79
C GLN A 100 -3.59 11.33 -14.38
N PRO A 101 -2.27 11.38 -14.17
CA PRO A 101 -1.70 11.67 -12.86
C PRO A 101 -2.15 13.06 -12.39
N THR A 102 -2.67 13.12 -11.16
CA THR A 102 -3.10 14.38 -10.54
C THR A 102 -1.90 15.15 -9.97
N LEU A 103 -0.88 14.43 -9.51
CA LEU A 103 0.38 14.97 -9.03
C LEU A 103 1.50 14.52 -9.99
N GLU A 104 2.37 15.46 -10.37
CA GLU A 104 3.53 15.16 -11.20
C GLU A 104 4.50 14.29 -10.40
N GLN A 105 4.90 13.13 -10.96
CA GLN A 105 5.80 12.16 -10.33
C GLN A 105 5.26 11.59 -8.98
N ASP A 106 3.94 11.35 -8.87
CA ASP A 106 3.37 10.77 -7.63
C ASP A 106 3.96 9.37 -7.36
N PRO A 107 4.72 9.18 -6.25
CA PRO A 107 5.36 7.91 -5.95
C PRO A 107 4.37 6.76 -5.77
N LEU A 108 3.13 7.04 -5.34
CA LEU A 108 2.10 6.01 -5.15
C LEU A 108 1.62 5.39 -6.48
N LEU A 109 1.79 6.10 -7.60
CA LEU A 109 1.44 5.58 -8.92
C LEU A 109 2.50 4.62 -9.46
N LEU A 110 3.71 4.64 -8.89
CA LEU A 110 4.82 3.76 -9.26
C LEU A 110 4.90 2.50 -8.40
N VAL A 111 4.07 2.41 -7.36
CA VAL A 111 3.99 1.23 -6.50
C VAL A 111 3.60 0.00 -7.31
N ASP A 112 4.29 -1.10 -7.05
CA ASP A 112 3.93 -2.41 -7.57
C ASP A 112 2.72 -2.97 -6.78
N TRP A 113 1.53 -2.57 -7.23
CA TRP A 113 0.27 -2.94 -6.57
C TRP A 113 0.02 -4.46 -6.57
N GLU A 114 0.62 -5.22 -7.49
CA GLU A 114 0.54 -6.69 -7.47
C GLU A 114 1.20 -7.23 -6.19
N SER A 115 2.46 -6.86 -5.95
CA SER A 115 3.21 -7.26 -4.76
C SER A 115 2.54 -6.81 -3.45
N GLU A 116 2.02 -5.58 -3.40
CA GLU A 116 1.34 -5.05 -2.21
C GLU A 116 0.04 -5.82 -1.89
N THR A 117 -0.75 -6.15 -2.92
CA THR A 117 -1.99 -6.92 -2.72
C THR A 117 -1.73 -8.37 -2.34
N GLU A 118 -0.63 -8.97 -2.80
CA GLU A 118 -0.18 -10.30 -2.37
C GLU A 118 0.24 -10.30 -0.89
N GLN A 119 1.06 -9.34 -0.47
CA GLN A 119 1.44 -9.17 0.94
C GLN A 119 0.22 -8.95 1.85
N ALA A 120 -0.72 -8.09 1.42
CA ALA A 120 -1.97 -7.84 2.15
C ALA A 120 -2.86 -9.11 2.25
N SER A 121 -2.81 -9.97 1.24
CA SER A 121 -3.52 -11.27 1.25
C SER A 121 -2.88 -12.26 2.22
N ASN A 122 -1.55 -12.23 2.36
CA ASN A 122 -0.79 -13.16 3.19
C ASN A 122 -0.82 -12.81 4.69
N THR A 123 -0.90 -11.53 5.05
CA THR A 123 -1.00 -11.06 6.45
C THR A 123 -2.31 -11.49 7.14
N GLY A 124 -3.30 -11.94 6.37
CA GLY A 124 -4.52 -12.57 6.91
C GLY A 124 -4.34 -13.99 7.45
N ASN A 125 -3.16 -14.61 7.30
CA ASN A 125 -2.96 -16.04 7.58
C ASN A 125 -1.94 -16.38 8.68
N THR A 126 -1.41 -15.39 9.42
CA THR A 126 -0.47 -15.62 10.53
C THR A 126 -1.15 -15.53 11.89
N LEU A 127 -2.11 -16.43 12.14
CA LEU A 127 -2.53 -16.79 13.50
C LEU A 127 -2.88 -18.28 13.55
N SER A 128 -1.85 -19.12 13.48
CA SER A 128 -1.88 -20.52 13.92
C SER A 128 -0.47 -21.10 13.98
N GLN A 129 0.20 -20.91 15.12
CA GLN A 129 0.59 -21.97 16.08
C GLN A 129 1.65 -21.47 17.05
#